data_AF-A0A7X3MF02-F1
#
_entry.id   AF-A0A7X3MF02-F1
#
_cell.length_a   1.000
_cell.length_b   1.000
_cell.length_c   1.000
_cell.angle_alpha   90.00
_cell.angle_beta   90.00
_cell.angle_gamma   90.00
#
_symmetry.space_group_name_H-M   'P 1'
#
loop_
_entity.id
_entity.type
_entity.pdbx_description
1 polymer ?
#
loop_
_entity_poly.entity_id
_entity_poly.type
_entity_poly.pdbx_seq_one_letter_code
_entity_poly.pdbx_strand_id
1 'polypeptide(L)'
;MSCTVDQLMDKCKQALKEDWQYVYGAKGTILSRAQIDALRNLYGSNCVWWSDSNKAGHKCCDCSGLITTATGVMRGSAQYKSTALECYPISQRKANMRGWAVWMEGHIGVYDGNGGYYAMDGSARNMVHYPLSKNKFTHIIKLCDVDYGNGVSTNKVPSAIASGGSYNAIVNFMYSVRIEDGRILPEVTNLNDYAGIRGKRITDIAIRCDKGSLWYQVHILGGDWLPKVSGCDWMEPENGFAGDNKVIDAVRVYYNTPHDIVSSQGYQQAQYRTSQINLGYGKWQYDDETQNGQNGFTGSFGTAIDRFQLF
;
A
#
# COMPACT_ATOMS: atom_id res chain seq x y z
N MET A 1 -9.73 11.17 -17.56
CA MET A 1 -9.80 10.63 -18.94
C MET A 1 -9.82 9.13 -18.82
N SER A 2 -10.76 8.45 -19.46
CA SER A 2 -10.84 6.99 -19.46
C SER A 2 -9.82 6.40 -20.43
N CYS A 3 -9.03 5.43 -19.98
CA CYS A 3 -8.11 4.69 -20.83
C CYS A 3 -8.88 3.56 -21.54
N THR A 4 -8.83 3.49 -22.87
CA THR A 4 -9.43 2.37 -23.61
C THR A 4 -8.59 1.11 -23.45
N VAL A 5 -9.20 -0.06 -23.72
CA VAL A 5 -8.46 -1.33 -23.77
C VAL A 5 -7.23 -1.24 -24.68
N ASP A 6 -7.35 -0.64 -25.86
CA ASP A 6 -6.23 -0.58 -26.80
C ASP A 6 -5.11 0.33 -26.32
N GLN A 7 -5.42 1.47 -25.69
CA GLN A 7 -4.41 2.31 -25.05
C GLN A 7 -3.66 1.58 -23.93
N LEU A 8 -4.37 0.79 -23.11
CA LEU A 8 -3.74 -0.03 -22.06
C LEU A 8 -2.81 -1.08 -22.68
N MET A 9 -3.27 -1.78 -23.71
CA MET A 9 -2.50 -2.82 -24.38
C MET A 9 -1.28 -2.24 -25.10
N ASP A 10 -1.41 -1.06 -25.73
CA ASP A 10 -0.30 -0.39 -26.38
C ASP A 10 0.72 0.14 -25.37
N LYS A 11 0.28 0.59 -24.18
CA LYS A 11 1.18 0.91 -23.07
C LYS A 11 1.98 -0.30 -22.62
N CYS A 12 1.35 -1.47 -22.52
CA CYS A 12 2.03 -2.72 -22.17
C CYS A 12 3.09 -3.10 -23.20
N LYS A 13 2.74 -3.07 -24.49
CA LYS A 13 3.71 -3.34 -25.58
C LYS A 13 4.84 -2.31 -25.60
N GLN A 14 4.54 -1.04 -25.36
CA GLN A 14 5.54 0.02 -25.25
C GLN A 14 6.52 -0.27 -24.11
N ALA A 15 6.02 -0.58 -22.91
CA ALA A 15 6.86 -0.88 -21.76
C ALA A 15 7.78 -2.09 -22.02
N LEU A 16 7.27 -3.11 -22.73
CA LEU A 16 8.06 -4.28 -23.11
C LEU A 16 9.14 -3.91 -24.13
N LYS A 17 8.80 -3.13 -25.15
CA LYS A 17 9.72 -2.68 -26.20
C LYS A 17 10.82 -1.76 -25.67
N GLU A 18 10.48 -0.90 -24.71
CA GLU A 18 11.39 0.06 -24.08
C GLU A 18 12.17 -0.54 -22.89
N ASP A 19 12.03 -1.84 -22.63
CA ASP A 19 12.68 -2.56 -21.52
C ASP A 19 12.53 -1.83 -20.17
N TRP A 20 11.30 -1.48 -19.82
CA TRP A 20 11.05 -0.81 -18.53
C TRP A 20 11.47 -1.72 -17.38
N GLN A 21 12.15 -1.12 -16.40
CA GLN A 21 12.72 -1.83 -15.28
C GLN A 21 11.75 -1.89 -14.10
N TYR A 22 11.73 -3.01 -13.38
CA TYR A 22 10.93 -3.10 -12.16
C TYR A 22 11.65 -2.40 -11.01
N VAL A 23 10.98 -1.45 -10.36
CA VAL A 23 11.38 -0.93 -9.04
C VAL A 23 10.10 -0.76 -8.23
N TYR A 24 10.05 -1.35 -7.04
CA TYR A 24 8.86 -1.29 -6.19
C TYR A 24 8.50 0.17 -5.83
N GLY A 25 7.23 0.53 -5.99
CA GLY A 25 6.73 1.88 -5.78
C GLY A 25 6.89 2.83 -6.97
N ALA A 26 7.64 2.45 -8.01
CA ALA A 26 7.85 3.30 -9.18
C ALA A 26 6.61 3.33 -10.10
N LYS A 27 6.36 4.46 -10.78
CA LYS A 27 5.17 4.69 -11.62
C LYS A 27 5.52 5.18 -13.04
N GLY A 28 6.37 4.43 -13.73
CA GLY A 28 6.68 4.65 -15.15
C GLY A 28 7.49 5.92 -15.43
N THR A 29 8.40 6.28 -14.53
CA THR A 29 9.28 7.44 -14.63
C THR A 29 10.74 7.01 -14.70
N ILE A 30 11.60 7.83 -15.31
CA ILE A 30 13.05 7.62 -15.21
C ILE A 30 13.47 7.93 -13.77
N LEU A 31 14.09 6.97 -13.09
CA LEU A 31 14.55 7.15 -11.71
C LEU A 31 16.05 7.36 -11.65
N SER A 32 16.50 8.31 -10.84
CA SER A 32 17.89 8.44 -10.41
C SER A 32 18.22 7.43 -9.30
N ARG A 33 19.51 7.20 -9.05
CA ARG A 33 19.97 6.35 -7.94
C ARG A 33 19.45 6.84 -6.58
N ALA A 34 19.47 8.15 -6.35
CA ALA A 34 18.95 8.75 -5.13
C ALA A 34 17.43 8.51 -4.95
N GLN A 35 16.66 8.53 -6.04
CA GLN A 35 15.22 8.20 -5.99
C GLN A 35 15.00 6.71 -5.70
N ILE A 36 15.80 5.82 -6.28
CA ILE A 36 15.73 4.37 -5.99
C ILE A 36 16.13 4.10 -4.54
N ASP A 37 17.19 4.73 -4.04
CA ASP A 37 17.62 4.62 -2.66
C ASP A 37 16.54 5.20 -1.70
N ALA A 38 15.86 6.28 -2.09
CA ALA A 38 14.72 6.80 -1.34
C ALA A 38 13.54 5.82 -1.31
N LEU A 39 13.22 5.15 -2.44
CA LEU A 39 12.22 4.09 -2.47
C LEU A 39 12.65 2.88 -1.61
N ARG A 40 13.94 2.56 -1.55
CA ARG A 40 14.47 1.52 -0.67
C ARG A 40 14.35 1.89 0.80
N ASN A 41 14.65 3.12 1.17
CA ASN A 41 14.45 3.60 2.54
C ASN A 41 12.95 3.66 2.89
N LEU A 42 12.09 3.85 1.88
CA LEU A 42 10.66 3.92 2.05
C LEU A 42 10.01 2.55 2.27
N TYR A 43 10.41 1.56 1.47
CA TYR A 43 9.75 0.24 1.40
C TYR A 43 10.60 -0.92 1.92
N GLY A 44 11.85 -0.66 2.31
CA GLY A 44 12.81 -1.66 2.75
C GLY A 44 13.55 -2.36 1.59
N SER A 45 14.71 -2.94 1.91
CA SER A 45 15.55 -3.68 0.95
C SER A 45 14.93 -4.97 0.43
N ASN A 46 13.87 -5.46 1.07
CA ASN A 46 13.10 -6.63 0.62
C ASN A 46 12.18 -6.28 -0.56
N CYS A 47 11.74 -5.02 -0.66
CA CYS A 47 10.89 -4.53 -1.74
C CYS A 47 11.71 -3.88 -2.87
N VAL A 48 12.73 -3.11 -2.51
CA VAL A 48 13.65 -2.45 -3.44
C VAL A 48 15.06 -2.96 -3.20
N TRP A 49 15.48 -3.93 -4.00
CA TRP A 49 16.74 -4.63 -3.78
C TRP A 49 17.93 -3.69 -3.94
N TRP A 50 19.07 -4.02 -3.31
CA TRP A 50 20.30 -3.26 -3.51
C TRP A 50 20.73 -3.24 -4.98
N SER A 51 20.52 -4.34 -5.70
CA SER A 51 20.75 -4.41 -7.14
C SER A 51 19.86 -3.47 -7.96
N ASP A 52 18.72 -3.02 -7.43
CA ASP A 52 17.85 -2.08 -8.14
C ASP A 52 18.49 -0.71 -8.33
N SER A 53 19.50 -0.34 -7.55
CA SER A 53 20.25 0.90 -7.79
C SER A 53 20.93 0.91 -9.17
N ASN A 54 21.17 -0.24 -9.78
CA ASN A 54 21.71 -0.35 -11.14
C ASN A 54 20.69 0.01 -12.23
N LYS A 55 19.40 0.14 -11.87
CA LYS A 55 18.32 0.57 -12.78
C LYS A 55 18.20 2.09 -12.87
N ALA A 56 19.09 2.83 -12.21
CA ALA A 56 19.16 4.28 -12.33
C ALA A 56 19.35 4.69 -13.80
N GLY A 57 18.61 5.71 -14.24
CA GLY A 57 18.61 6.15 -15.64
C GLY A 57 17.63 5.39 -16.54
N HIS A 58 17.03 4.31 -16.06
CA HIS A 58 15.98 3.59 -16.78
C HIS A 58 14.59 4.06 -16.36
N LYS A 59 13.61 3.82 -17.24
CA LYS A 59 12.20 4.01 -16.93
C LYS A 59 11.74 2.88 -16.02
N CYS A 60 11.40 3.21 -14.78
CA CYS A 60 11.10 2.23 -13.75
C CYS A 60 9.62 2.23 -13.39
N CYS A 61 9.07 1.04 -13.12
CA CYS A 61 7.67 0.87 -12.75
C CYS A 61 7.44 -0.40 -11.93
N ASP A 62 6.50 -0.37 -10.99
CA ASP A 62 5.99 -1.60 -10.36
C ASP A 62 4.77 -2.18 -11.13
N CYS A 63 4.29 -3.34 -10.70
CA CYS A 63 3.21 -4.08 -11.38
C CYS A 63 1.94 -3.24 -11.58
N SER A 64 1.52 -2.53 -10.53
CA SER A 64 0.35 -1.67 -10.56
C SER A 64 0.59 -0.33 -11.26
N GLY A 65 1.84 0.13 -11.24
CA GLY A 65 2.29 1.33 -11.90
C GLY A 65 2.11 1.21 -13.41
N LEU A 66 2.27 0.01 -13.97
CA LEU A 66 2.07 -0.21 -15.41
C LEU A 66 0.65 0.20 -15.82
N ILE A 67 -0.35 -0.27 -15.08
CA ILE A 67 -1.76 0.07 -15.32
C ILE A 67 -1.99 1.55 -15.02
N THR A 68 -1.43 2.07 -13.92
CA THR A 68 -1.50 3.50 -13.56
C THR A 68 -0.99 4.41 -14.67
N THR A 69 0.08 4.01 -15.38
CA THR A 69 0.66 4.83 -16.46
C THR A 69 -0.20 4.86 -17.72
N ALA A 70 -1.11 3.89 -17.88
CA ALA A 70 -2.09 3.87 -18.96
C ALA A 70 -3.36 4.63 -18.56
N THR A 71 -3.87 4.40 -17.35
CA THR A 71 -5.15 4.94 -16.86
C THR A 71 -5.05 6.35 -16.32
N GLY A 72 -3.86 6.76 -15.86
CA GLY A 72 -3.66 7.99 -15.08
C GLY A 72 -4.24 7.91 -13.67
N VAL A 73 -4.76 6.76 -13.24
CA VAL A 73 -5.37 6.55 -11.93
C VAL A 73 -4.39 5.82 -11.02
N MET A 74 -3.98 6.47 -9.93
CA MET A 74 -3.04 5.89 -8.99
C MET A 74 -3.71 4.83 -8.13
N ARG A 75 -3.42 3.56 -8.46
CA ARG A 75 -3.83 2.41 -7.68
C ARG A 75 -2.70 1.40 -7.62
N GLY A 76 -2.59 0.70 -6.51
CA GLY A 76 -1.84 -0.53 -6.40
C GLY A 76 -2.69 -1.77 -6.67
N SER A 77 -2.04 -2.94 -6.71
CA SER A 77 -2.63 -4.24 -7.06
C SER A 77 -3.91 -4.56 -6.28
N ALA A 78 -3.91 -4.42 -4.94
CA ALA A 78 -5.07 -4.76 -4.12
C ALA A 78 -6.28 -3.83 -4.37
N GLN A 79 -6.05 -2.55 -4.67
CA GLN A 79 -7.15 -1.61 -4.97
C GLN A 79 -7.80 -1.94 -6.30
N TYR A 80 -7.00 -2.29 -7.31
CA TYR A 80 -7.54 -2.72 -8.59
C TYR A 80 -8.45 -3.94 -8.40
N LYS A 81 -8.09 -4.85 -7.49
CA LYS A 81 -8.93 -6.01 -7.13
C LYS A 81 -10.19 -5.64 -6.36
N SER A 82 -10.11 -4.73 -5.37
CA SER A 82 -11.25 -4.36 -4.52
C SER A 82 -12.26 -3.45 -5.24
N THR A 83 -11.79 -2.67 -6.21
CA THR A 83 -12.63 -1.75 -7.01
C THR A 83 -12.97 -2.30 -8.40
N ALA A 84 -12.68 -3.57 -8.65
CA ALA A 84 -13.03 -4.22 -9.90
C ALA A 84 -14.55 -4.25 -10.10
N LEU A 85 -15.00 -3.97 -11.31
CA LEU A 85 -16.42 -4.06 -11.69
C LEU A 85 -16.90 -5.52 -11.66
N GLU A 86 -16.03 -6.42 -12.07
CA GLU A 86 -16.29 -7.85 -12.13
C GLU A 86 -15.02 -8.60 -11.71
N CYS A 87 -15.19 -9.73 -11.04
CA CYS A 87 -14.08 -10.55 -10.57
C CYS A 87 -14.44 -12.03 -10.66
N TYR A 88 -13.64 -12.79 -11.40
CA TYR A 88 -13.82 -14.23 -11.58
C TYR A 88 -12.55 -15.00 -11.24
N PRO A 89 -12.64 -16.29 -10.87
CA PRO A 89 -11.50 -17.18 -10.84
C PRO A 89 -10.78 -17.20 -12.20
N ILE A 90 -9.45 -17.29 -12.21
CA ILE A 90 -8.64 -17.29 -13.45
C ILE A 90 -9.03 -18.41 -14.43
N SER A 91 -9.63 -19.50 -13.91
CA SER A 91 -10.13 -20.62 -14.70
C SER A 91 -11.30 -20.24 -15.61
N GLN A 92 -12.03 -19.16 -15.28
CA GLN A 92 -13.17 -18.66 -16.05
C GLN A 92 -12.79 -17.61 -17.10
N ARG A 93 -11.49 -17.34 -17.29
CA ARG A 93 -11.01 -16.39 -18.30
C ARG A 93 -11.49 -16.79 -19.71
N LYS A 94 -11.84 -15.79 -20.51
CA LYS A 94 -12.27 -15.95 -21.90
C LYS A 94 -11.50 -14.98 -22.79
N ALA A 95 -11.34 -15.30 -24.07
CA ALA A 95 -10.58 -14.47 -25.01
C ALA A 95 -11.08 -13.01 -25.09
N ASN A 96 -12.40 -12.81 -24.95
CA ASN A 96 -13.02 -11.48 -24.94
C ASN A 96 -12.74 -10.66 -23.66
N MET A 97 -12.10 -11.23 -22.65
CA MET A 97 -11.61 -10.52 -21.47
C MET A 97 -10.24 -9.85 -21.71
N ARG A 98 -9.79 -9.71 -22.96
CA ARG A 98 -8.60 -8.92 -23.31
C ARG A 98 -8.63 -7.55 -22.62
N GLY A 99 -7.52 -7.15 -22.01
CA GLY A 99 -7.41 -5.89 -21.27
C GLY A 99 -8.04 -5.92 -19.87
N TRP A 100 -8.58 -7.05 -19.42
CA TRP A 100 -8.86 -7.27 -18.01
C TRP A 100 -7.54 -7.54 -17.28
N ALA A 101 -7.48 -7.26 -15.99
CA ALA A 101 -6.29 -7.58 -15.22
C ALA A 101 -6.32 -9.03 -14.75
N VAL A 102 -5.17 -9.69 -14.79
CA VAL A 102 -4.94 -10.95 -14.06
C VAL A 102 -4.33 -10.62 -12.72
N TRP A 103 -4.80 -11.27 -11.66
CA TRP A 103 -4.51 -10.86 -10.30
C TRP A 103 -4.27 -12.06 -9.38
N MET A 104 -3.30 -11.91 -8.48
CA MET A 104 -3.13 -12.70 -7.26
C MET A 104 -2.70 -11.77 -6.13
N GLU A 105 -2.75 -12.25 -4.90
CA GLU A 105 -2.30 -11.45 -3.76
C GLU A 105 -0.87 -10.94 -3.99
N GLY A 106 -0.68 -9.63 -3.87
CA GLY A 106 0.61 -8.96 -4.09
C GLY A 106 0.97 -8.66 -5.56
N HIS A 107 0.23 -9.15 -6.57
CA HIS A 107 0.67 -9.03 -7.96
C HIS A 107 -0.48 -8.88 -8.99
N ILE A 108 -0.27 -8.05 -10.01
CA ILE A 108 -1.25 -7.75 -11.05
C ILE A 108 -0.56 -7.62 -12.43
N GLY A 109 -1.25 -8.08 -13.47
CA GLY A 109 -0.87 -7.94 -14.87
C GLY A 109 -2.09 -7.69 -15.76
N VAL A 110 -1.88 -7.57 -17.07
CA VAL A 110 -2.94 -7.33 -18.07
C VAL A 110 -3.06 -8.53 -18.99
N TYR A 111 -4.27 -9.09 -19.10
CA TYR A 111 -4.56 -10.25 -19.94
C TYR A 111 -4.56 -9.88 -21.43
N ASP A 112 -3.87 -10.66 -22.25
CA ASP A 112 -3.74 -10.39 -23.69
C ASP A 112 -4.91 -10.91 -24.54
N GLY A 113 -5.82 -11.69 -23.95
CA GLY A 113 -6.93 -12.33 -24.67
C GLY A 113 -6.58 -13.66 -25.35
N ASN A 114 -5.32 -14.09 -25.29
CA ASN A 114 -4.80 -15.27 -25.98
C ASN A 114 -3.96 -16.18 -25.06
N GLY A 115 -4.26 -16.16 -23.76
CA GLY A 115 -3.62 -17.05 -22.79
C GLY A 115 -2.27 -16.56 -22.26
N GLY A 116 -1.85 -15.35 -22.61
CA GLY A 116 -0.69 -14.67 -22.04
C GLY A 116 -1.07 -13.44 -21.21
N TYR A 117 -0.06 -12.82 -20.60
CA TYR A 117 -0.21 -11.61 -19.81
C TYR A 117 1.00 -10.70 -19.95
N TYR A 118 0.76 -9.40 -19.80
CA TYR A 118 1.79 -8.37 -19.64
C TYR A 118 1.88 -7.95 -18.18
N ALA A 119 3.08 -7.85 -17.61
CA ALA A 119 3.25 -7.38 -16.25
C ALA A 119 4.69 -6.93 -15.95
N MET A 120 4.84 -6.13 -14.90
CA MET A 120 6.14 -5.90 -14.26
C MET A 120 6.34 -7.00 -13.20
N ASP A 121 7.11 -8.05 -13.53
CA ASP A 121 7.18 -9.34 -12.83
C ASP A 121 8.27 -9.42 -11.74
N GLY A 122 8.46 -8.30 -11.03
CA GLY A 122 9.45 -8.14 -9.96
C GLY A 122 10.86 -7.80 -10.47
N SER A 123 11.75 -7.43 -9.54
CA SER A 123 13.06 -6.87 -9.85
C SER A 123 13.98 -7.76 -10.70
N ALA A 124 13.85 -9.08 -10.60
CA ALA A 124 14.66 -10.01 -11.39
C ALA A 124 14.22 -10.13 -12.86
N ARG A 125 12.95 -9.82 -13.17
CA ARG A 125 12.35 -10.09 -14.48
C ARG A 125 11.94 -8.84 -15.24
N ASN A 126 11.71 -7.73 -14.55
CA ASN A 126 11.26 -6.47 -15.16
C ASN A 126 9.93 -6.65 -15.93
N MET A 127 9.74 -5.87 -17.01
CA MET A 127 8.58 -6.00 -17.88
C MET A 127 8.63 -7.30 -18.68
N VAL A 128 7.52 -8.05 -18.68
CA VAL A 128 7.41 -9.32 -19.42
C VAL A 128 6.11 -9.43 -20.21
N HIS A 129 6.13 -10.28 -21.23
CA HIS A 129 4.94 -10.87 -21.84
C HIS A 129 5.11 -12.39 -21.83
N TYR A 130 4.35 -13.08 -20.97
CA TYR A 130 4.50 -14.52 -20.74
C TYR A 130 3.17 -15.26 -20.83
N PRO A 131 3.19 -16.57 -21.10
CA PRO A 131 2.00 -17.40 -20.95
C PRO A 131 1.57 -17.44 -19.49
N LEU A 132 0.25 -17.48 -19.24
CA LEU A 132 -0.31 -17.49 -17.87
C LEU A 132 0.24 -18.62 -16.99
N SER A 133 0.70 -19.72 -17.58
CA SER A 133 1.33 -20.85 -16.87
C SER A 133 2.65 -20.49 -16.16
N LYS A 134 3.28 -19.36 -16.48
CA LYS A 134 4.49 -18.87 -15.81
C LYS A 134 4.23 -18.19 -14.46
N ASN A 135 2.96 -17.92 -14.15
CA ASN A 135 2.55 -17.27 -12.91
C ASN A 135 1.37 -18.02 -12.28
N LYS A 136 1.02 -17.67 -11.03
CA LYS A 136 -0.06 -18.32 -10.25
C LYS A 136 -1.22 -17.37 -10.01
N PHE A 137 -1.57 -16.55 -11.03
CA PHE A 137 -2.74 -15.68 -10.96
C PHE A 137 -3.97 -16.47 -10.55
N THR A 138 -4.73 -15.95 -9.58
CA THR A 138 -5.90 -16.63 -9.01
C THR A 138 -7.20 -16.09 -9.58
N HIS A 139 -7.19 -14.83 -10.05
CA HIS A 139 -8.37 -14.13 -10.54
C HIS A 139 -8.13 -13.42 -11.87
N ILE A 140 -9.20 -13.20 -12.62
CA ILE A 140 -9.29 -12.24 -13.71
C ILE A 140 -10.35 -11.19 -13.35
N ILE A 141 -9.99 -9.91 -13.43
CA ILE A 141 -10.77 -8.79 -12.90
C ILE A 141 -10.96 -7.68 -13.93
N LYS A 142 -12.17 -7.12 -13.99
CA LYS A 142 -12.51 -6.00 -14.86
C LYS A 142 -12.24 -4.69 -14.15
N LEU A 143 -11.30 -3.91 -14.67
CA LEU A 143 -10.89 -2.67 -14.03
C LEU A 143 -11.94 -1.58 -14.24
N CYS A 144 -12.28 -0.82 -13.20
CA CYS A 144 -13.22 0.30 -13.33
C CYS A 144 -12.65 1.51 -14.06
N ASP A 145 -11.31 1.58 -14.21
CA ASP A 145 -10.61 2.71 -14.82
C ASP A 145 -10.35 2.52 -16.35
N VAL A 146 -10.81 1.40 -16.92
CA VAL A 146 -10.62 1.05 -18.33
C VAL A 146 -11.96 1.04 -19.07
N ASP A 147 -12.00 1.68 -20.23
CA ASP A 147 -13.14 1.67 -21.13
C ASP A 147 -13.11 0.44 -22.04
N TYR A 148 -14.10 -0.43 -21.86
CA TYR A 148 -14.28 -1.67 -22.63
C TYR A 148 -15.30 -1.52 -23.79
N GLY A 149 -15.62 -0.30 -24.23
CA GLY A 149 -16.51 -0.03 -25.37
C GLY A 149 -17.95 0.33 -25.01
N ASN A 150 -18.26 0.47 -23.72
CA ASN A 150 -19.57 0.90 -23.22
C ASN A 150 -19.53 2.29 -22.54
N GLY A 151 -18.41 3.02 -22.65
CA GLY A 151 -18.13 4.20 -21.85
C GLY A 151 -17.73 3.82 -20.41
N VAL A 152 -16.88 4.62 -19.77
CA VAL A 152 -16.53 4.39 -18.36
C VAL A 152 -17.73 4.70 -17.49
N SER A 153 -18.23 3.68 -16.79
CA SER A 153 -19.30 3.84 -15.80
C SER A 153 -18.78 4.66 -14.62
N THR A 154 -18.97 5.97 -14.65
CA THR A 154 -18.69 6.88 -13.51
C THR A 154 -19.82 6.85 -12.48
N ASN A 155 -20.36 5.67 -12.17
CA ASN A 155 -21.17 5.51 -10.98
C ASN A 155 -20.22 5.61 -9.78
N LYS A 156 -20.15 6.83 -9.24
CA LYS A 156 -19.47 7.19 -8.00
C LYS A 156 -19.94 6.25 -6.88
N VAL A 157 -18.99 5.62 -6.16
CA VAL A 157 -18.97 5.14 -4.74
C VAL A 157 -17.99 3.94 -4.62
N PRO A 158 -17.23 3.72 -3.52
CA PRO A 158 -16.78 4.59 -2.42
C PRO A 158 -15.28 4.97 -2.55
N SER A 159 -14.79 5.74 -1.57
CA SER A 159 -13.42 6.25 -1.45
C SER A 159 -12.31 5.21 -1.72
N ALA A 160 -11.22 5.66 -2.32
CA ALA A 160 -10.00 4.90 -2.59
C ALA A 160 -9.52 4.14 -1.33
N ILE A 161 -9.40 2.81 -1.47
CA ILE A 161 -8.61 1.95 -0.58
C ILE A 161 -7.24 1.86 -1.27
N ALA A 162 -6.14 2.36 -0.71
CA ALA A 162 -4.80 2.17 -1.23
C ALA A 162 -4.29 0.73 -1.14
N SER A 163 -3.23 0.46 -1.90
CA SER A 163 -2.59 -0.84 -2.06
C SER A 163 -1.10 -0.72 -1.80
N GLY A 164 -0.60 -1.67 -1.04
CA GLY A 164 0.80 -2.06 -0.90
C GLY A 164 0.89 -3.40 -0.19
N GLY A 165 0.39 -4.44 -0.83
CA GLY A 165 1.23 -5.63 -1.03
C GLY A 165 1.53 -6.36 0.28
N SER A 166 0.88 -7.51 0.49
CA SER A 166 1.44 -8.58 1.31
C SER A 166 2.87 -8.91 0.83
N TYR A 167 3.89 -8.67 1.68
CA TYR A 167 5.26 -9.14 1.44
C TYR A 167 5.76 -9.87 2.69
N ASN A 168 5.65 -11.21 2.72
CA ASN A 168 6.25 -12.14 3.71
C ASN A 168 6.47 -11.57 5.11
N ALA A 169 5.53 -10.76 5.60
CA ALA A 169 5.64 -10.12 6.88
C ALA A 169 5.39 -11.24 7.87
N ILE A 170 6.37 -11.54 8.71
CA ILE A 170 6.22 -12.58 9.72
C ILE A 170 5.04 -12.22 10.63
N VAL A 171 4.81 -10.92 10.81
CA VAL A 171 3.71 -10.32 11.57
C VAL A 171 2.95 -9.38 10.63
N ASN A 172 1.63 -9.46 10.65
CA ASN A 172 0.75 -8.48 10.03
C ASN A 172 0.20 -7.54 11.10
N PHE A 173 0.33 -6.25 10.87
CA PHE A 173 -0.33 -5.20 11.64
C PHE A 173 -1.59 -4.75 10.90
N MET A 174 -2.70 -4.69 11.62
CA MET A 174 -3.97 -4.20 11.12
C MET A 174 -4.38 -2.96 11.91
N TYR A 175 -4.72 -1.88 11.21
CA TYR A 175 -4.96 -0.59 11.85
C TYR A 175 -6.03 0.23 11.13
N SER A 176 -6.78 1.02 11.88
CA SER A 176 -7.82 1.92 11.36
C SER A 176 -7.83 3.22 12.16
N VAL A 177 -8.45 4.27 11.60
CA VAL A 177 -8.52 5.58 12.26
C VAL A 177 -9.94 6.12 12.23
N ARG A 178 -10.29 6.93 13.23
CA ARG A 178 -11.45 7.81 13.21
C ARG A 178 -11.00 9.22 12.84
N ILE A 179 -11.74 9.86 11.95
CA ILE A 179 -11.51 11.26 11.58
C ILE A 179 -12.50 12.19 12.30
N GLU A 180 -12.18 13.48 12.32
CA GLU A 180 -12.91 14.53 13.06
C GLU A 180 -14.43 14.63 12.80
N ASP A 181 -14.93 14.05 11.71
CA ASP A 181 -16.37 13.97 11.43
C ASP A 181 -17.06 12.73 12.04
N GLY A 182 -16.34 11.99 12.88
CA GLY A 182 -16.81 10.82 13.61
C GLY A 182 -16.73 9.51 12.81
N ARG A 183 -16.38 9.56 11.51
CA ARG A 183 -16.31 8.34 10.69
C ARG A 183 -15.07 7.53 11.02
N ILE A 184 -15.28 6.24 11.25
CA ILE A 184 -14.24 5.22 11.27
C ILE A 184 -13.93 4.82 9.83
N LEU A 185 -12.67 4.88 9.44
CA LEU A 185 -12.21 4.50 8.12
C LEU A 185 -11.87 3.00 8.05
N PRO A 186 -11.87 2.38 6.85
CA PRO A 186 -11.54 0.98 6.69
C PRO A 186 -10.19 0.60 7.30
N GLU A 187 -10.12 -0.63 7.80
CA GLU A 187 -8.88 -1.21 8.32
C GLU A 187 -7.87 -1.44 7.19
N VAL A 188 -6.61 -1.16 7.50
CA VAL A 188 -5.44 -1.32 6.65
C VAL A 188 -4.54 -2.38 7.25
N THR A 189 -3.98 -3.26 6.41
CA THR A 189 -3.00 -4.26 6.85
C THR A 189 -1.61 -3.89 6.33
N ASN A 190 -0.61 -3.71 7.21
CA ASN A 190 0.75 -3.32 6.85
C ASN A 190 0.77 -2.08 5.95
N LEU A 191 1.69 -2.02 4.98
CA LEU A 191 1.69 -0.96 3.97
C LEU A 191 0.71 -1.25 2.83
N ASN A 192 -0.30 -2.11 3.04
CA ASN A 192 -1.38 -2.27 2.07
C ASN A 192 -2.05 -0.95 1.79
N ASP A 193 -2.03 0.02 2.68
CA ASP A 193 -2.51 1.37 2.44
C ASP A 193 -1.85 2.29 3.49
N TYR A 194 -2.57 3.34 3.85
CA TYR A 194 -2.48 4.15 5.02
C TYR A 194 -3.90 4.37 5.55
N ALA A 195 -4.02 4.53 6.86
CA ALA A 195 -5.30 4.89 7.47
C ALA A 195 -5.41 6.42 7.51
N GLY A 196 -6.51 6.99 7.01
CA GLY A 196 -6.74 8.45 7.00
C GLY A 196 -7.14 9.00 5.64
N ILE A 197 -7.47 10.30 5.59
CA ILE A 197 -7.80 11.02 4.36
C ILE A 197 -7.00 12.32 4.37
N ARG A 198 -6.26 12.60 3.29
CA ARG A 198 -5.48 13.84 3.18
C ARG A 198 -6.37 15.07 3.45
N GLY A 199 -5.93 15.93 4.36
CA GLY A 199 -6.66 17.13 4.77
C GLY A 199 -7.81 16.90 5.76
N LYS A 200 -8.04 15.67 6.23
CA LYS A 200 -9.00 15.35 7.30
C LYS A 200 -8.25 14.93 8.56
N ARG A 201 -8.53 15.60 9.66
CA ARG A 201 -7.80 15.40 10.92
C ARG A 201 -8.21 14.08 11.55
N ILE A 202 -7.23 13.32 12.03
CA ILE A 202 -7.45 12.08 12.78
C ILE A 202 -7.72 12.44 14.26
N THR A 203 -8.63 11.70 14.89
CA THR A 203 -8.96 11.82 16.31
C THR A 203 -8.62 10.58 17.12
N ASP A 204 -8.74 9.40 16.51
CA ASP A 204 -8.57 8.13 17.19
C ASP A 204 -7.89 7.12 16.26
N ILE A 205 -7.13 6.19 16.84
CA ILE A 205 -6.44 5.11 16.11
C ILE A 205 -6.75 3.79 16.82
N ALA A 206 -7.02 2.73 16.07
CA ALA A 206 -7.09 1.36 16.58
C ALA A 206 -6.06 0.48 15.86
N ILE A 207 -5.32 -0.35 16.60
CA ILE A 207 -4.20 -1.15 16.07
C ILE A 207 -4.24 -2.56 16.69
N ARG A 208 -4.03 -3.60 15.87
CA ARG A 208 -3.81 -4.98 16.28
C ARG A 208 -2.74 -5.65 15.43
N CYS A 209 -2.23 -6.80 15.86
CA CYS A 209 -1.33 -7.65 15.10
C CYS A 209 -1.82 -9.11 15.09
N ASP A 210 -1.44 -9.89 14.07
CA ASP A 210 -1.81 -11.31 13.98
C ASP A 210 -0.94 -12.24 14.85
N LYS A 211 0.26 -11.80 15.22
CA LYS A 211 1.21 -12.55 16.06
C LYS A 211 1.84 -11.63 17.09
N GLY A 212 1.96 -12.11 18.33
CA GLY A 212 2.47 -11.31 19.44
C GLY A 212 1.48 -10.30 19.96
N SER A 213 1.99 -9.24 20.58
CA SER A 213 1.17 -8.19 21.17
C SER A 213 1.81 -6.84 20.98
N LEU A 214 1.03 -5.77 21.08
CA LEU A 214 1.51 -4.40 20.99
C LEU A 214 0.79 -3.52 22.00
N TRP A 215 1.39 -2.38 22.31
CA TRP A 215 0.68 -1.27 22.91
C TRP A 215 0.85 -0.03 22.04
N TYR A 216 -0.11 0.87 22.10
CA TYR A 216 -0.06 2.13 21.39
C TYR A 216 -0.77 3.24 22.18
N GLN A 217 -0.41 4.48 21.89
CA GLN A 217 -1.02 5.67 22.49
C GLN A 217 -0.91 6.86 21.55
N VAL A 218 -1.72 7.89 21.80
CA VAL A 218 -1.76 9.11 20.99
C VAL A 218 -1.60 10.34 21.86
N HIS A 219 -1.11 11.41 21.26
CA HIS A 219 -1.03 12.73 21.88
C HIS A 219 -2.14 13.61 21.31
N ILE A 220 -2.91 14.25 22.19
CA ILE A 220 -3.94 15.20 21.78
C ILE A 220 -3.26 16.49 21.29
N LEU A 221 -3.76 17.05 20.18
CA LEU A 221 -3.28 18.31 19.64
C LEU A 221 -3.31 19.41 20.69
N GLY A 222 -2.12 19.87 21.10
CA GLY A 222 -1.95 20.88 22.15
C GLY A 222 -2.36 20.42 23.57
N GLY A 223 -2.52 19.12 23.77
CA GLY A 223 -2.86 18.49 25.06
C GLY A 223 -1.74 17.58 25.54
N ASP A 224 -2.12 16.45 26.16
CA ASP A 224 -1.21 15.45 26.73
C ASP A 224 -1.27 14.12 25.96
N TRP A 225 -0.30 13.25 26.26
CA TRP A 225 -0.38 11.83 25.90
C TRP A 225 -1.52 11.15 26.66
N LEU A 226 -2.36 10.43 25.93
CA LEU A 226 -3.35 9.54 26.53
C LEU A 226 -2.70 8.24 27.05
N PRO A 227 -3.39 7.49 27.93
CA PRO A 227 -2.93 6.18 28.37
C PRO A 227 -2.67 5.20 27.21
N LYS A 228 -1.81 4.23 27.47
CA LYS A 228 -1.54 3.12 26.54
C LYS A 228 -2.74 2.19 26.46
N VAL A 229 -3.03 1.74 25.25
CA VAL A 229 -4.04 0.73 24.97
C VAL A 229 -3.44 -0.41 24.14
N SER A 230 -4.11 -1.55 24.10
CA SER A 230 -3.69 -2.76 23.37
C SER A 230 -4.81 -3.46 22.60
N GLY A 231 -6.07 -3.07 22.82
CA GLY A 231 -7.23 -3.62 22.11
C GLY A 231 -7.41 -3.02 20.71
N CYS A 232 -8.40 -3.52 19.98
CA CYS A 232 -8.77 -3.04 18.64
C CYS A 232 -10.27 -3.23 18.39
N ASP A 233 -11.09 -2.69 19.30
CA ASP A 233 -12.55 -2.72 19.23
C ASP A 233 -13.12 -1.31 19.40
N TRP A 234 -13.75 -0.80 18.35
CA TRP A 234 -14.35 0.53 18.35
C TRP A 234 -15.53 0.67 19.32
N MET A 235 -16.05 -0.44 19.87
CA MET A 235 -17.10 -0.49 20.89
C MET A 235 -16.56 -0.57 22.32
N GLU A 236 -15.24 -0.70 22.50
CA GLU A 236 -14.55 -0.75 23.80
C GLU A 236 -13.78 0.56 24.03
N PRO A 237 -14.40 1.62 24.59
CA PRO A 237 -13.78 2.95 24.66
C PRO A 237 -12.58 3.05 25.61
N GLU A 238 -12.37 2.09 26.51
CA GLU A 238 -11.29 2.14 27.50
C GLU A 238 -9.96 1.60 26.97
N ASN A 239 -10.00 0.58 26.11
CA ASN A 239 -8.79 -0.11 25.63
C ASN A 239 -8.86 -0.54 24.14
N GLY A 240 -9.98 -0.32 23.47
CA GLY A 240 -10.17 -0.75 22.09
C GLY A 240 -9.58 0.20 21.04
N PHE A 241 -9.28 1.44 21.40
CA PHE A 241 -8.62 2.43 20.54
C PHE A 241 -7.93 3.51 21.39
N ALA A 242 -6.96 4.21 20.80
CA ALA A 242 -6.29 5.36 21.41
C ALA A 242 -6.88 6.65 20.84
N GLY A 243 -7.43 7.49 21.71
CA GLY A 243 -8.08 8.74 21.34
C GLY A 243 -9.21 9.05 22.31
N ASP A 244 -9.74 10.26 22.24
CA ASP A 244 -10.89 10.72 23.03
C ASP A 244 -11.80 11.58 22.15
N ASN A 245 -11.96 11.20 20.88
CA ASN A 245 -12.63 11.99 19.84
C ASN A 245 -12.06 13.42 19.67
N LYS A 246 -10.82 13.64 20.12
CA LYS A 246 -10.08 14.90 20.03
C LYS A 246 -9.01 14.76 18.97
N VAL A 247 -8.73 15.82 18.22
CA VAL A 247 -7.69 15.80 17.18
C VAL A 247 -6.34 15.44 17.79
N ILE A 248 -5.60 14.55 17.13
CA ILE A 248 -4.28 14.11 17.55
C ILE A 248 -3.16 14.66 16.66
N ASP A 249 -1.96 14.77 17.22
CA ASP A 249 -0.78 15.30 16.54
C ASP A 249 0.46 14.39 16.61
N ALA A 250 0.42 13.35 17.46
CA ALA A 250 1.47 12.34 17.55
C ALA A 250 0.95 10.95 17.96
N VAL A 251 1.70 9.92 17.59
CA VAL A 251 1.38 8.49 17.82
C VAL A 251 2.63 7.77 18.31
N ARG A 252 2.46 6.84 19.26
CA ARG A 252 3.47 5.85 19.66
C ARG A 252 2.91 4.45 19.52
N VAL A 253 3.76 3.54 19.04
CA VAL A 253 3.47 2.11 18.92
C VAL A 253 4.70 1.35 19.38
N TYR A 254 4.51 0.24 20.08
CA TYR A 254 5.58 -0.68 20.45
C TYR A 254 5.10 -2.11 20.27
N TYR A 255 5.89 -2.92 19.58
CA TYR A 255 5.59 -4.33 19.35
C TYR A 255 6.41 -5.25 20.26
N ASN A 256 5.73 -6.19 20.91
CA ASN A 256 6.34 -7.26 21.68
C ASN A 256 6.47 -8.51 20.80
N THR A 257 7.69 -8.75 20.31
CA THR A 257 8.00 -9.95 19.51
C THR A 257 7.92 -11.22 20.38
N PRO A 258 7.11 -12.23 20.00
CA PRO A 258 7.06 -13.54 20.63
C PRO A 258 8.41 -14.28 20.64
N HIS A 259 8.67 -15.05 21.69
CA HIS A 259 9.94 -15.77 21.85
C HIS A 259 10.24 -16.76 20.71
N ASP A 260 9.23 -17.44 20.17
CA ASP A 260 9.34 -18.35 19.03
C ASP A 260 9.73 -17.62 17.73
N ILE A 261 9.20 -16.41 17.52
CA ILE A 261 9.59 -15.53 16.41
C ILE A 261 11.03 -15.04 16.61
N VAL A 262 11.40 -14.60 17.83
CA VAL A 262 12.78 -14.22 18.14
C VAL A 262 13.75 -15.37 17.85
N SER A 263 13.42 -16.58 18.28
CA SER A 263 14.28 -17.76 18.15
C SER A 263 14.46 -18.22 16.69
N SER A 264 13.44 -18.04 15.86
CA SER A 264 13.44 -18.54 14.48
C SER A 264 13.79 -17.48 13.43
N GLN A 265 13.46 -16.21 13.69
CA GLN A 265 13.54 -15.11 12.71
C GLN A 265 14.18 -13.82 13.28
N GLY A 266 14.54 -13.80 14.56
CA GLY A 266 15.08 -12.61 15.23
C GLY A 266 14.01 -11.62 15.68
N TYR A 267 14.45 -10.58 16.40
CA TYR A 267 13.57 -9.54 16.93
C TYR A 267 12.90 -8.74 15.80
N GLN A 268 11.61 -8.48 15.95
CA GLN A 268 10.81 -7.65 15.04
C GLN A 268 10.39 -6.37 15.75
N GLN A 269 10.06 -5.34 14.98
CA GLN A 269 9.73 -4.01 15.49
C GLN A 269 8.55 -3.43 14.72
N ALA A 270 7.71 -2.64 15.39
CA ALA A 270 6.74 -1.80 14.72
C ALA A 270 7.45 -0.67 13.97
N GLN A 271 7.17 -0.52 12.69
CA GLN A 271 7.69 0.54 11.82
C GLN A 271 6.52 1.42 11.37
N TYR A 272 6.44 2.63 11.90
CA TYR A 272 5.26 3.47 11.69
C TYR A 272 5.60 4.92 11.41
N ARG A 273 4.66 5.64 10.80
CA ARG A 273 4.80 7.06 10.51
C ARG A 273 3.47 7.75 10.28
N THR A 274 3.47 9.07 10.44
CA THR A 274 2.31 9.91 10.13
C THR A 274 2.61 10.93 9.05
N SER A 275 1.53 11.41 8.42
CA SER A 275 1.54 12.63 7.64
C SER A 275 0.91 13.74 8.47
N GLN A 276 1.61 14.86 8.59
CA GLN A 276 0.98 16.11 9.00
C GLN A 276 -0.05 16.54 7.97
N ILE A 277 -1.05 17.31 8.42
CA ILE A 277 -2.18 17.72 7.58
C ILE A 277 -1.72 18.35 6.25
N ASN A 278 -2.19 17.81 5.13
CA ASN A 278 -1.87 18.22 3.76
C ASN A 278 -0.39 18.09 3.34
N LEU A 279 0.49 17.60 4.19
CA LEU A 279 1.91 17.44 3.88
C LEU A 279 2.23 16.02 3.37
N GLY A 280 3.52 15.71 3.28
CA GLY A 280 4.01 14.35 3.06
C GLY A 280 4.17 13.59 4.38
N TYR A 281 4.47 12.29 4.28
CA TYR A 281 4.85 11.50 5.44
C TYR A 281 6.16 11.98 6.05
N GLY A 282 6.21 11.94 7.38
CA GLY A 282 7.45 12.09 8.13
C GLY A 282 8.37 10.88 8.00
N LYS A 283 9.44 10.90 8.80
CA LYS A 283 10.37 9.78 8.93
C LYS A 283 9.69 8.59 9.62
N TRP A 284 10.20 7.39 9.33
CA TRP A 284 9.82 6.17 10.05
C TRP A 284 10.25 6.24 11.51
N GLN A 285 9.34 5.80 12.38
CA GLN A 285 9.58 5.53 13.79
C GLN A 285 9.62 4.01 14.00
N TYR A 286 10.60 3.52 14.76
CA TYR A 286 10.77 2.12 15.15
C TYR A 286 10.42 1.99 16.63
N ASP A 287 9.40 1.19 16.94
CA ASP A 287 8.85 1.03 18.30
C ASP A 287 8.82 2.37 19.07
N ASP A 288 9.31 2.41 20.31
CA ASP A 288 9.51 3.63 21.10
C ASP A 288 10.97 4.07 21.18
N GLU A 289 11.79 3.70 20.19
CA GLU A 289 13.21 4.05 20.15
C GLU A 289 13.43 5.57 20.18
N THR A 290 14.44 6.00 20.94
CA THR A 290 14.80 7.43 21.13
C THR A 290 16.22 7.75 20.69
N GLN A 291 16.87 6.82 19.99
CA GLN A 291 18.26 6.93 19.52
C GLN A 291 18.32 6.96 18.00
N ASN A 292 19.50 7.21 17.42
CA ASN A 292 19.71 7.17 15.95
C ASN A 292 18.76 8.08 15.13
N GLY A 293 18.38 9.22 15.69
CA GLY A 293 17.47 10.17 15.06
C GLY A 293 15.99 9.83 15.21
N GLN A 294 15.66 8.85 16.06
CA GLN A 294 14.33 8.56 16.55
C GLN A 294 14.03 9.40 17.80
N ASN A 295 12.77 9.73 18.02
CA ASN A 295 12.30 10.52 19.17
C ASN A 295 11.20 9.80 19.97
N GLY A 296 11.00 8.51 19.69
CA GLY A 296 10.07 7.62 20.39
C GLY A 296 8.62 7.77 19.95
N PHE A 297 8.34 8.53 18.89
CA PHE A 297 6.99 8.74 18.34
C PHE A 297 7.03 9.30 16.92
N THR A 298 5.92 9.22 16.19
CA THR A 298 5.75 9.93 14.92
C THR A 298 4.73 11.07 15.06
N GLY A 299 4.86 12.11 14.23
CA GLY A 299 4.07 13.34 14.32
C GLY A 299 4.86 14.51 14.89
N SER A 300 4.18 15.61 15.18
CA SER A 300 4.80 16.82 15.72
C SER A 300 3.80 17.58 16.56
N PHE A 301 4.21 17.93 17.77
CA PHE A 301 3.35 18.66 18.69
C PHE A 301 2.87 19.98 18.08
N GLY A 302 1.56 20.22 18.19
CA GLY A 302 0.90 21.41 17.65
C GLY A 302 0.52 21.31 16.17
N THR A 303 0.78 20.18 15.48
CA THR A 303 0.35 19.98 14.09
C THR A 303 -0.43 18.68 13.90
N ALA A 304 -1.72 18.80 13.58
CA ALA A 304 -2.59 17.65 13.35
C ALA A 304 -2.07 16.71 12.26
N ILE A 305 -2.34 15.42 12.44
CA ILE A 305 -2.05 14.38 11.45
C ILE A 305 -3.31 14.04 10.63
N ASP A 306 -3.12 13.65 9.36
CA ASP A 306 -4.22 13.27 8.46
C ASP A 306 -4.16 11.84 7.94
N ARG A 307 -2.98 11.20 8.01
CA ARG A 307 -2.75 9.81 7.60
C ARG A 307 -1.70 9.14 8.47
N PHE A 308 -1.85 7.83 8.64
CA PHE A 308 -0.99 6.96 9.44
C PHE A 308 -0.63 5.69 8.66
N GLN A 309 0.61 5.21 8.81
CA GLN A 309 1.07 3.93 8.27
C GLN A 309 1.82 3.15 9.35
N LEU A 310 1.67 1.82 9.30
CA LEU A 310 2.35 0.87 10.17
C LEU A 310 2.70 -0.41 9.39
N PHE A 311 3.87 -0.97 9.70
CA PHE A 311 4.43 -2.20 9.16
C PHE A 311 5.26 -2.92 10.21
#